data_AF-A0A661QSS9-F1
#
_entry.id   AF-A0A661QSS9-F1
#
_cell.length_a   1.000
_cell.length_b   1.000
_cell.length_c   1.000
_cell.angle_alpha   90.00
_cell.angle_beta   90.00
_cell.angle_gamma   90.00
#
_symmetry.space_group_name_H-M   'P 1'
#
loop_
_entity.id
_entity.type
_entity.pdbx_description
1 polymer ?
#
loop_
_entity_poly.entity_id
_entity_poly.type
_entity_poly.pdbx_seq_one_letter_code
_entity_poly.pdbx_strand_id
1 'polypeptide(L)'
;MSKTMQLTVRVRPYYKKDMKSDYPKISKALGYVDEAWAEEGPSFFDIVGKLNKLLYELEGNPPVRKILLKHKDELRKLHKKVEEHIADWNLAKADKMLYQMEDIFDEIEWKLDGV
;
A
#
# COMPACT_ATOMS: atom_id res chain seq x y z
N MET A 1 -3.04 -14.73 -27.13
CA MET A 1 -2.25 -15.09 -25.93
C MET A 1 -1.39 -16.31 -26.24
N SER A 2 -0.17 -16.39 -25.67
CA SER A 2 0.72 -17.55 -25.85
C SER A 2 0.14 -18.80 -25.16
N LYS A 3 0.32 -19.98 -25.76
CA LYS A 3 -0.18 -21.26 -25.23
C LYS A 3 0.70 -21.86 -24.14
N THR A 4 1.95 -21.41 -24.03
CA THR A 4 2.97 -22.02 -23.17
C THR A 4 3.76 -21.00 -22.35
N MET A 5 3.54 -19.70 -22.57
CA MET A 5 4.28 -18.62 -21.91
C MET A 5 3.31 -17.64 -21.27
N GLN A 6 3.66 -17.20 -20.07
CA GLN A 6 2.96 -16.16 -19.35
C GLN A 6 3.91 -15.00 -19.10
N LEU A 7 3.38 -13.79 -19.17
CA LEU A 7 4.08 -12.60 -18.70
C LEU A 7 3.52 -12.21 -17.33
N THR A 8 4.42 -12.00 -16.38
CA THR A 8 4.07 -11.57 -15.02
C THR A 8 4.62 -10.18 -14.79
N VAL A 9 3.74 -9.22 -14.50
CA VAL A 9 4.11 -7.91 -13.98
C VAL A 9 3.89 -7.93 -12.47
N ARG A 10 4.88 -7.47 -11.70
CA ARG A 10 4.80 -7.37 -10.23
C ARG A 10 5.27 -6.00 -9.79
N VAL A 11 4.53 -5.39 -8.86
CA VAL A 11 5.01 -4.26 -8.07
C VAL A 11 5.77 -4.84 -6.89
N ARG A 12 6.94 -4.28 -6.58
CA ARG A 12 7.77 -4.71 -5.44
C ARG A 12 8.04 -3.52 -4.53
N PRO A 13 8.11 -3.75 -3.21
CA PRO A 13 8.56 -2.71 -2.29
C PRO A 13 10.01 -2.32 -2.59
N TYR A 14 10.34 -1.05 -2.42
CA TYR A 14 11.71 -0.55 -2.47
C TYR A 14 11.95 0.41 -1.30
N TYR A 15 12.10 -0.17 -0.12
CA TYR A 15 12.49 0.55 1.08
C TYR A 15 14.02 0.77 1.07
N LYS A 16 14.48 1.94 1.54
CA LYS A 16 15.91 2.27 1.70
C LYS A 16 16.59 1.34 2.70
N LYS A 17 15.88 0.96 3.77
CA LYS A 17 16.34 -0.04 4.76
C LYS A 17 15.37 -1.21 4.81
N ASP A 18 14.23 -0.98 5.43
CA ASP A 18 13.12 -1.91 5.58
C ASP A 18 11.87 -1.10 5.97
N MET A 19 10.70 -1.75 5.93
CA MET A 19 9.45 -1.08 6.26
C MET A 19 9.42 -0.57 7.70
N LYS A 20 9.97 -1.32 8.66
CA LYS A 20 10.03 -0.96 10.08
C LYS A 20 10.85 0.31 10.31
N SER A 21 11.87 0.54 9.49
CA SER A 21 12.80 1.68 9.58
C SER A 21 12.30 2.88 8.80
N ASP A 22 11.78 2.68 7.60
CA ASP A 22 11.36 3.78 6.71
C ASP A 22 9.94 4.26 7.02
N TYR A 23 9.05 3.36 7.45
CA TYR A 23 7.65 3.64 7.81
C TYR A 23 7.28 2.99 9.15
N PRO A 24 7.93 3.38 10.26
CA PRO A 24 7.79 2.71 11.56
C PRO A 24 6.35 2.69 12.09
N LYS A 25 5.55 3.75 11.87
CA LYS A 25 4.20 3.85 12.44
C LYS A 25 3.20 3.02 11.65
N ILE A 26 3.27 3.07 10.31
CA ILE A 26 2.51 2.16 9.47
C ILE A 26 2.92 0.71 9.76
N SER A 27 4.22 0.42 9.90
CA SER A 27 4.69 -0.93 10.25
C SER A 27 4.11 -1.40 11.59
N LYS A 28 4.11 -0.55 12.62
CA LYS A 28 3.46 -0.84 13.92
C LYS A 28 1.95 -1.06 13.78
N ALA A 29 1.27 -0.26 12.97
CA ALA A 29 -0.15 -0.40 12.69
C ALA A 29 -0.48 -1.73 12.00
N LEU A 30 0.33 -2.13 11.01
CA LEU A 30 0.17 -3.41 10.32
C LEU A 30 0.51 -4.59 11.24
N GLY A 31 1.55 -4.48 12.05
CA GLY A 31 1.94 -5.51 13.02
C GLY A 31 0.88 -5.77 14.09
N TYR A 32 0.01 -4.79 14.39
CA TYR A 32 -1.16 -5.01 15.25
C TYR A 32 -2.19 -5.95 14.62
N VAL A 33 -2.29 -5.94 13.29
CA VAL A 33 -3.22 -6.79 12.53
C VAL A 33 -2.61 -8.17 12.30
N ASP A 34 -1.38 -8.20 11.80
CA ASP A 34 -0.63 -9.41 11.51
C ASP A 34 0.87 -9.07 11.50
N GLU A 35 1.62 -9.69 12.40
CA GLU A 35 3.06 -9.45 12.58
C GLU A 35 3.84 -9.72 11.27
N ALA A 36 3.38 -10.67 10.46
CA ALA A 36 4.02 -11.00 9.18
C ALA A 36 4.05 -9.80 8.22
N TRP A 37 3.09 -8.87 8.28
CA TRP A 37 3.09 -7.70 7.40
C TRP A 37 4.22 -6.72 7.73
N ALA A 38 4.52 -6.56 9.02
CA ALA A 38 5.61 -5.71 9.45
C ALA A 38 6.97 -6.34 9.08
N GLU A 39 7.07 -7.66 9.00
CA GLU A 39 8.29 -8.39 8.66
C GLU A 39 8.49 -8.55 7.15
N GLU A 40 7.45 -8.93 6.41
CA GLU A 40 7.49 -9.10 4.95
C GLU A 40 7.69 -7.77 4.22
N GLY A 41 7.20 -6.66 4.81
CA GLY A 41 7.26 -5.35 4.19
C GLY A 41 6.59 -5.33 2.81
N PRO A 42 5.27 -5.58 2.70
CA PRO A 42 4.58 -5.58 1.43
C PRO A 42 4.67 -4.20 0.76
N SER A 43 4.49 -4.13 -0.56
CA SER A 43 4.43 -2.83 -1.24
C SER A 43 3.16 -2.07 -0.82
N PHE A 44 3.18 -0.74 -0.92
CA PHE A 44 1.96 0.07 -0.71
C PHE A 44 0.83 -0.34 -1.65
N PHE A 45 1.16 -0.76 -2.86
CA PHE A 45 0.19 -1.32 -3.79
C PHE A 45 -0.50 -2.57 -3.21
N ASP A 46 0.27 -3.53 -2.68
CA ASP A 46 -0.28 -4.73 -2.05
C ASP A 46 -1.12 -4.43 -0.80
N ILE A 47 -0.69 -3.45 0.00
CA ILE A 47 -1.42 -2.98 1.18
C ILE A 47 -2.78 -2.41 0.76
N VAL A 48 -2.80 -1.55 -0.26
CA VAL A 48 -4.04 -0.94 -0.76
C VAL A 48 -4.96 -1.98 -1.40
N GLY A 49 -4.42 -2.97 -2.10
CA GLY A 49 -5.20 -4.09 -2.65
C GLY A 49 -5.97 -4.87 -1.59
N LYS A 50 -5.51 -4.83 -0.33
CA LYS A 50 -6.14 -5.46 0.83
C LYS A 50 -6.76 -4.45 1.81
N LEU A 51 -6.91 -3.18 1.42
CA LEU A 51 -7.29 -2.08 2.31
C LEU A 51 -8.61 -2.30 3.05
N ASN A 52 -9.63 -2.87 2.40
CA ASN A 52 -10.91 -3.15 3.07
C ASN A 52 -10.77 -4.17 4.21
N LYS A 53 -9.95 -5.21 4.00
CA LYS A 53 -9.66 -6.23 5.02
C LYS A 53 -8.89 -5.58 6.18
N LEU A 54 -7.87 -4.80 5.85
CA LEU A 54 -7.06 -4.07 6.83
C LEU A 54 -7.92 -3.14 7.70
N LEU A 55 -8.82 -2.37 7.08
CA LEU A 55 -9.72 -1.44 7.79
C LEU A 55 -10.72 -2.15 8.72
N TYR A 56 -11.07 -3.39 8.41
CA TYR A 56 -11.91 -4.24 9.26
C TYR A 56 -11.12 -4.74 10.47
N GLU A 57 -9.92 -5.28 10.25
CA GLU A 57 -9.06 -5.79 11.33
C GLU A 57 -8.58 -4.68 12.28
N LEU A 58 -8.43 -3.45 11.78
CA LEU A 58 -8.10 -2.26 12.58
C LEU A 58 -9.29 -1.70 13.38
N GLU A 59 -10.45 -2.35 13.44
CA GLU A 59 -11.57 -1.88 14.28
C GLU A 59 -11.17 -1.75 15.77
N GLY A 60 -10.25 -2.61 16.24
CA GLY A 60 -9.64 -2.51 17.58
C GLY A 60 -8.59 -1.41 17.75
N ASN A 61 -8.22 -0.68 16.68
CA ASN A 61 -7.25 0.42 16.70
C ASN A 61 -7.84 1.69 16.03
N PRO A 62 -8.74 2.42 16.73
CA PRO A 62 -9.53 3.49 16.15
C PRO A 62 -8.74 4.67 15.52
N PRO A 63 -7.62 5.14 16.11
CA PRO A 63 -6.88 6.26 15.54
C PRO A 63 -6.28 5.97 14.16
N VAL A 64 -5.60 4.83 14.01
CA VAL A 64 -5.01 4.38 12.75
C VAL A 64 -6.09 4.18 11.70
N ARG A 65 -7.17 3.47 12.07
CA ARG A 65 -8.31 3.23 11.19
C ARG A 65 -8.92 4.53 10.69
N LYS A 66 -9.08 5.53 11.56
CA LYS A 66 -9.67 6.83 11.19
C LYS A 66 -8.80 7.59 10.17
N ILE A 67 -7.47 7.52 10.29
CA ILE A 67 -6.57 8.15 9.33
C ILE A 67 -6.64 7.44 7.98
N LEU A 68 -6.57 6.10 7.96
CA LEU A 68 -6.69 5.32 6.73
C LEU A 68 -8.05 5.50 6.04
N LEU A 69 -9.14 5.61 6.81
CA LEU A 69 -10.48 5.86 6.26
C LEU A 69 -10.59 7.18 5.49
N LYS A 70 -9.89 8.23 5.92
CA LYS A 70 -9.90 9.53 5.22
C LYS A 70 -9.32 9.44 3.80
N HIS A 71 -8.36 8.54 3.61
CA HIS A 71 -7.63 8.37 2.35
C HIS A 71 -8.13 7.20 1.50
N LYS A 72 -9.11 6.44 2.01
CA LYS A 72 -9.58 5.18 1.42
C LYS A 72 -9.96 5.30 -0.06
N ASP A 73 -10.80 6.29 -0.39
CA ASP A 73 -11.31 6.42 -1.76
C ASP A 73 -10.23 6.84 -2.75
N GLU A 74 -9.29 7.67 -2.32
CA GLU A 74 -8.15 8.09 -3.13
C GLU A 74 -7.18 6.94 -3.39
N LEU A 75 -6.78 6.22 -2.33
CA LEU A 75 -5.93 5.04 -2.43
C LEU A 75 -6.55 3.98 -3.35
N ARG A 76 -7.85 3.69 -3.20
CA ARG A 76 -8.56 2.74 -4.07
C ARG A 76 -8.57 3.20 -5.54
N LYS A 77 -8.75 4.49 -5.78
CA LYS A 77 -8.73 5.05 -7.13
C LYS A 77 -7.34 4.94 -7.75
N LEU A 78 -6.27 5.20 -6.99
CA LEU A 78 -4.89 5.03 -7.43
C LEU A 78 -4.56 3.57 -7.74
N HIS A 79 -4.93 2.65 -6.84
CA HIS A 79 -4.73 1.21 -7.06
C HIS A 79 -5.36 0.74 -8.37
N LYS A 80 -6.63 1.09 -8.59
CA LYS A 80 -7.33 0.72 -9.83
C LYS A 80 -6.64 1.29 -11.08
N LYS A 81 -6.18 2.54 -11.04
CA LYS A 81 -5.45 3.15 -12.16
C LYS A 81 -4.10 2.48 -12.42
N VAL A 82 -3.39 2.05 -11.37
CA VAL A 82 -2.16 1.28 -11.51
C VAL A 82 -2.47 -0.05 -12.21
N GLU A 83 -3.50 -0.77 -11.77
CA GLU A 83 -3.95 -2.02 -12.43
C GLU A 83 -4.31 -1.81 -13.90
N GLU A 84 -5.09 -0.77 -14.21
CA GLU A 84 -5.46 -0.39 -15.58
C GLU A 84 -4.20 -0.11 -16.43
N HIS A 85 -3.26 0.70 -15.92
CA HIS A 85 -2.03 1.01 -16.63
C HIS A 85 -1.10 -0.20 -16.80
N ILE A 86 -1.04 -1.11 -15.84
CA ILE A 86 -0.30 -2.38 -15.98
C ILE A 86 -0.95 -3.25 -17.07
N ALA A 87 -2.28 -3.37 -17.06
CA ALA A 87 -3.02 -4.15 -18.06
C ALA A 87 -2.84 -3.60 -19.48
N ASP A 88 -2.79 -2.28 -19.63
CA ASP A 88 -2.56 -1.58 -20.90
C ASP A 88 -1.07 -1.47 -21.29
N TRP A 89 -0.16 -2.08 -20.53
CA TRP A 89 1.30 -1.98 -20.70
C TRP A 89 1.88 -0.56 -20.58
N ASN A 90 1.15 0.34 -19.96
CA ASN A 90 1.57 1.72 -19.75
C ASN A 90 2.37 1.87 -18.44
N LEU A 91 3.51 1.16 -18.37
CA LEU A 91 4.29 1.04 -17.14
C LEU A 91 4.81 2.38 -16.61
N ALA A 92 5.12 3.33 -17.48
CA ALA A 92 5.54 4.67 -17.06
C ALA A 92 4.42 5.45 -16.33
N LYS A 93 3.16 5.30 -16.77
CA LYS A 93 2.03 5.88 -16.04
C LYS A 93 1.72 5.13 -14.76
N ALA A 94 1.85 3.79 -14.77
CA ALA A 94 1.71 2.99 -13.56
C ALA A 94 2.72 3.45 -12.49
N ASP A 95 3.99 3.59 -12.87
CA ASP A 95 5.07 4.08 -12.02
C ASP A 95 4.76 5.46 -11.43
N LYS A 96 4.30 6.42 -12.25
CA LYS A 96 3.85 7.73 -11.75
C LYS A 96 2.72 7.64 -10.72
N MET A 97 1.76 6.72 -10.89
CA MET A 97 0.67 6.54 -9.94
C MET A 97 1.15 5.85 -8.65
N LEU A 98 2.19 5.02 -8.71
CA LEU A 98 2.83 4.43 -7.53
C LEU A 98 3.50 5.52 -6.68
N TYR A 99 4.19 6.48 -7.29
CA TYR A 99 4.72 7.64 -6.55
C TYR A 99 3.61 8.45 -5.87
N GLN A 100 2.47 8.67 -6.54
CA GLN A 100 1.33 9.34 -5.91
C GLN A 100 0.74 8.56 -4.73
N MET A 101 0.83 7.22 -4.79
CA MET A 101 0.42 6.37 -3.68
C MET A 101 1.40 6.50 -2.51
N GLU A 102 2.70 6.54 -2.79
CA GLU A 102 3.76 6.79 -1.81
C GLU A 102 3.54 8.13 -1.09
N ASP A 103 3.25 9.22 -1.82
CA ASP A 103 2.96 10.54 -1.24
C ASP A 103 1.84 10.49 -0.17
N ILE A 104 0.80 9.68 -0.40
CA ILE A 104 -0.30 9.51 0.57
C ILE A 104 0.16 8.71 1.79
N PHE A 105 0.99 7.68 1.60
CA PHE A 105 1.55 6.92 2.72
C PHE A 105 2.52 7.75 3.55
N ASP A 106 3.32 8.63 2.94
CA ASP A 106 4.12 9.64 3.63
C ASP A 106 3.25 10.55 4.50
N GLU A 107 2.13 11.04 3.95
CA GLU A 107 1.17 11.86 4.72
C GLU A 107 0.52 11.06 5.87
N ILE A 108 0.21 9.78 5.66
CA ILE A 108 -0.33 8.89 6.71
C ILE A 108 0.69 8.70 7.82
N GLU A 109 1.94 8.36 7.49
CA GLU A 109 3.04 8.19 8.44
C GLU A 109 3.26 9.47 9.27
N TRP A 110 3.21 10.64 8.62
CA TRP A 110 3.30 11.92 9.30
C TRP A 110 2.12 12.18 10.23
N LYS A 111 0.87 11.92 9.80
CA LYS A 111 -0.32 12.10 10.66
C LYS A 111 -0.37 11.15 11.85
N LEU A 112 0.22 9.97 11.72
CA LEU A 112 0.36 9.01 12.81
C LEU A 112 1.38 9.47 13.87
N ASP A 113 2.21 10.48 13.60
CA ASP A 113 3.13 11.08 14.59
C ASP A 113 2.40 11.83 15.71
N GLY A 114 1.18 12.31 15.43
CA GLY A 114 0.39 13.11 16.35
C GLY A 114 -0.61 12.31 17.20
N VAL A 115 -0.51 10.98 17.23
CA VAL A 115 -1.45 10.04 17.87
C VAL A 115 -0.80 9.29 19.02
#